data_AF-A0A7S7S3A0-F1
#
_entry.id   AF-A0A7S7S3A0-F1
#
_cell.length_a   1.000
_cell.length_b   1.000
_cell.length_c   1.000
_cell.angle_alpha   90.00
_cell.angle_beta   90.00
_cell.angle_gamma   90.00
#
_symmetry.space_group_name_H-M   'P 1'
#
loop_
_entity.id
_entity.type
_entity.pdbx_description
1 polymer ?
#
loop_
_entity_poly.entity_id
_entity_poly.type
_entity_poly.pdbx_seq_one_letter_code
_entity_poly.pdbx_strand_id
1 'polypeptide(L)'
;MADLSIVFAGIKAPNPFWLASAPPTDKAYNVVRAFEAGWGGVVWKTLGEDPAAVNVSSRYSAHFGANREVLGINNIELITDRSLEINLREITQVKKDWPDRALIVSLMVPCVEESWKNILPLVEATGCDGIELNFGCPHGMPERGMGAAVGQVPEYVEQVTRWCKTYCSLPVIVKLTPNITDIRVAARAASRGGADAVSLINTINSITSVDLERMVALPVVGTQSTHGGYCGSAVKPIALNMVAEIARDPQTQGLPICGIGGIGNWRDAAEFVALGCGAVQVCTAAMLHGFRIVDEMKDGLSRWMDSQGYTSLQDFSGRAVGNTTDWKYLDINYQVIAKIDQAACIGCGRCHIACEDTSHQAIASLKQADGTHKYEVIDDECVGCNLCQITCPVADCIEMVPMDTGKPFLNWTQDPRNPYREAV
;
A
#
# COMPACT_ATOMS: atom_id res chain seq x y z
N MET A 1 -24.45 -10.89 -5.05
CA MET A 1 -23.61 -9.79 -4.58
C MET A 1 -23.16 -10.14 -3.18
N ALA A 2 -21.93 -10.59 -3.09
CA ALA A 2 -21.23 -10.87 -1.85
C ALA A 2 -21.28 -9.68 -0.88
N ASP A 3 -21.33 -9.99 0.41
CA ASP A 3 -21.34 -8.99 1.47
C ASP A 3 -19.95 -8.38 1.61
N LEU A 4 -19.88 -7.05 1.50
CA LEU A 4 -18.64 -6.30 1.68
C LEU A 4 -18.50 -5.75 3.11
N SER A 5 -19.51 -5.91 3.97
CA SER A 5 -19.46 -5.38 5.34
C SER A 5 -18.28 -5.96 6.11
N ILE A 6 -17.66 -5.14 6.96
CA ILE A 6 -16.49 -5.53 7.75
C ILE A 6 -16.61 -5.12 9.22
N VAL A 7 -15.89 -5.86 10.06
CA VAL A 7 -15.55 -5.48 11.42
C VAL A 7 -14.02 -5.53 11.55
N PHE A 8 -13.37 -4.37 11.58
CA PHE A 8 -11.91 -4.24 11.64
C PHE A 8 -11.49 -3.69 13.00
N ALA A 9 -10.77 -4.49 13.81
CA ALA A 9 -10.37 -4.11 15.17
C ALA A 9 -11.54 -3.58 16.03
N GLY A 10 -12.73 -4.17 15.87
CA GLY A 10 -13.97 -3.74 16.54
C GLY A 10 -14.74 -2.63 15.82
N ILE A 11 -14.17 -1.98 14.81
CA ILE A 11 -14.79 -0.89 14.04
C ILE A 11 -15.64 -1.47 12.91
N LYS A 12 -16.92 -1.13 12.87
CA LYS A 12 -17.86 -1.57 11.82
C LYS A 12 -17.83 -0.63 10.64
N ALA A 13 -17.88 -1.17 9.42
CA ALA A 13 -18.06 -0.41 8.19
C ALA A 13 -18.89 -1.20 7.17
N PRO A 14 -19.68 -0.53 6.31
CA PRO A 14 -20.51 -1.20 5.31
C PRO A 14 -19.69 -1.76 4.13
N ASN A 15 -18.42 -1.38 4.00
CA ASN A 15 -17.48 -1.91 3.01
C ASN A 15 -16.02 -1.64 3.46
N PRO A 16 -15.01 -2.32 2.89
CA PRO A 16 -13.62 -2.22 3.35
C PRO A 16 -12.90 -0.95 2.90
N PHE A 17 -13.52 -0.10 2.07
CA PHE A 17 -12.86 1.05 1.45
C PHE A 17 -12.98 2.29 2.33
N TRP A 18 -11.86 2.71 2.89
CA TRP A 18 -11.76 3.92 3.70
C TRP A 18 -10.96 5.00 2.96
N LEU A 19 -11.33 6.27 3.10
CA LEU A 19 -10.40 7.33 2.68
C LEU A 19 -9.26 7.44 3.69
N ALA A 20 -8.02 7.51 3.20
CA ALA A 20 -6.86 7.69 4.07
C ALA A 20 -6.80 9.12 4.64
N SER A 21 -6.12 9.27 5.79
CA SER A 21 -5.83 10.57 6.38
C SER A 21 -4.95 11.42 5.46
N ALA A 22 -5.58 12.38 4.75
CA ALA A 22 -5.01 13.08 3.61
C ALA A 22 -5.91 14.31 3.24
N PRO A 23 -5.57 15.15 2.23
CA PRO A 23 -6.43 16.29 1.85
C PRO A 23 -7.92 15.97 1.63
N PRO A 24 -8.29 14.79 1.07
CA PRO A 24 -9.69 14.41 0.93
C PRO A 24 -10.48 14.32 2.24
N THR A 25 -9.82 14.24 3.40
CA THR A 25 -10.46 14.05 4.71
C THR A 25 -10.21 15.19 5.70
N ASP A 26 -9.79 16.36 5.21
CA ASP A 26 -9.46 17.53 6.06
C ASP A 26 -10.68 18.37 6.49
N LYS A 27 -11.83 18.19 5.84
CA LYS A 27 -13.05 18.98 6.09
C LYS A 27 -14.29 18.12 6.07
N ALA A 28 -15.26 18.44 6.93
CA ALA A 28 -16.58 17.81 6.93
C ALA A 28 -17.22 17.79 5.54
N TYR A 29 -17.09 18.89 4.78
CA TYR A 29 -17.63 18.98 3.43
C TYR A 29 -17.16 17.83 2.50
N ASN A 30 -15.87 17.49 2.56
CA ASN A 30 -15.34 16.42 1.72
C ASN A 30 -15.72 15.04 2.26
N VAL A 31 -15.68 14.86 3.58
CA VAL A 31 -16.02 13.60 4.24
C VAL A 31 -17.49 13.23 4.01
N VAL A 32 -18.42 14.20 4.15
CA VAL A 32 -19.84 13.97 3.87
C VAL A 32 -20.05 13.56 2.42
N ARG A 33 -19.41 14.25 1.46
CA ARG A 33 -19.49 13.88 0.04
C ARG A 33 -18.92 12.49 -0.26
N ALA A 34 -17.91 12.07 0.48
CA ALA A 34 -17.38 10.71 0.37
C ALA A 34 -18.38 9.68 0.93
N PHE A 35 -19.00 9.94 2.08
CA PHE A 35 -20.03 9.05 2.61
C PHE A 35 -21.28 8.98 1.72
N GLU A 36 -21.72 10.09 1.14
CA GLU A 36 -22.78 10.13 0.13
C GLU A 36 -22.43 9.29 -1.11
N ALA A 37 -21.15 9.31 -1.53
CA ALA A 37 -20.66 8.46 -2.62
C ALA A 37 -20.53 6.97 -2.23
N GLY A 38 -20.70 6.62 -0.95
CA GLY A 38 -20.75 5.23 -0.49
C GLY A 38 -19.45 4.68 0.05
N TRP A 39 -18.48 5.52 0.41
CA TRP A 39 -17.27 5.10 1.15
C TRP A 39 -17.66 4.43 2.48
N GLY A 40 -16.97 3.34 2.84
CA GLY A 40 -17.23 2.58 4.07
C GLY A 40 -16.74 3.29 5.32
N GLY A 41 -15.70 4.12 5.17
CA GLY A 41 -15.15 4.90 6.26
C GLY A 41 -14.22 6.00 5.79
N VAL A 42 -13.75 6.80 6.74
CA VAL A 42 -12.64 7.73 6.53
C VAL A 42 -11.71 7.69 7.73
N VAL A 43 -10.44 7.96 7.47
CA VAL A 43 -9.51 8.45 8.49
C VAL A 43 -9.40 9.96 8.32
N TRP A 44 -9.86 10.71 9.31
CA TRP A 44 -9.80 12.17 9.33
C TRP A 44 -8.36 12.65 9.19
N LYS A 45 -8.14 13.80 8.54
CA LYS A 45 -6.80 14.38 8.39
C LYS A 45 -6.14 14.52 9.77
N THR A 46 -4.86 14.19 9.85
CA THR A 46 -4.11 14.16 11.11
C THR A 46 -4.26 15.48 11.86
N LEU A 47 -4.71 15.39 13.12
CA LEU A 47 -4.80 16.50 14.06
C LEU A 47 -3.52 16.60 14.88
N GLY A 48 -3.23 17.81 15.34
CA GLY A 48 -2.18 18.12 16.31
C GLY A 48 -2.68 19.10 17.36
N GLU A 49 -1.77 19.54 18.22
CA GLU A 49 -2.05 20.63 19.18
C GLU A 49 -2.10 21.98 18.45
N ASP A 50 -2.84 22.94 19.01
CA ASP A 50 -2.82 24.33 18.54
C ASP A 50 -1.58 25.07 19.05
N PRO A 51 -1.05 26.05 18.30
CA PRO A 51 -1.57 26.55 17.03
C PRO A 51 -1.36 25.57 15.87
N ALA A 52 -2.37 25.47 14.99
CA ALA A 52 -2.35 24.61 13.82
C ALA A 52 -1.10 24.79 12.93
N ALA A 53 -0.75 23.74 12.20
CA ALA A 53 0.39 23.75 11.30
C ALA A 53 0.19 24.77 10.17
N VAL A 54 1.29 25.31 9.64
CA VAL A 54 1.25 26.22 8.48
C VAL A 54 1.83 25.50 7.28
N ASN A 55 0.99 25.22 6.29
CA ASN A 55 1.41 24.64 5.03
C ASN A 55 2.04 25.68 4.11
N VAL A 56 3.03 25.24 3.32
CA VAL A 56 3.53 26.01 2.18
C VAL A 56 2.56 25.95 0.99
N SER A 57 2.72 26.89 0.06
CA SER A 57 2.02 26.90 -1.23
C SER A 57 2.91 26.28 -2.32
N SER A 58 2.32 25.54 -3.26
CA SER A 58 3.03 24.63 -4.20
C SER A 58 3.60 23.40 -3.48
N ARG A 59 2.72 22.42 -3.19
CA ARG A 59 3.03 21.29 -2.30
C ARG A 59 2.88 19.91 -2.94
N TYR A 60 2.71 19.85 -4.26
CA TYR A 60 2.63 18.60 -5.00
C TYR A 60 3.52 18.62 -6.24
N SER A 61 4.17 17.50 -6.48
CA SER A 61 4.81 17.17 -7.76
C SER A 61 4.40 15.75 -8.15
N ALA A 62 4.60 15.36 -9.41
CA ALA A 62 4.15 14.08 -9.91
C ALA A 62 5.18 13.42 -10.81
N HIS A 63 5.20 12.10 -10.80
CA HIS A 63 5.89 11.29 -11.79
C HIS A 63 4.88 10.82 -12.85
N PHE A 64 5.24 10.97 -14.12
CA PHE A 64 4.33 10.74 -15.24
C PHE A 64 4.77 9.56 -16.09
N GLY A 65 3.79 8.80 -16.59
CA GLY A 65 4.00 7.79 -17.63
C GLY A 65 4.04 8.41 -19.02
N ALA A 66 4.17 7.55 -20.04
CA ALA A 66 4.38 7.97 -21.43
C ALA A 66 3.25 8.89 -21.96
N ASN A 67 2.02 8.68 -21.49
CA ASN A 67 0.84 9.43 -21.92
C ASN A 67 0.40 10.52 -20.92
N ARG A 68 1.33 11.05 -20.11
CA ARG A 68 1.04 12.04 -19.05
C ARG A 68 0.10 11.54 -17.95
N GLU A 69 -0.11 10.23 -17.87
CA GLU A 69 -0.76 9.59 -16.72
C GLU A 69 0.07 9.81 -15.44
N VAL A 70 -0.60 10.09 -14.33
CA VAL A 70 0.08 10.25 -13.04
C VAL A 70 0.35 8.87 -12.45
N LEU A 71 1.62 8.44 -12.46
CA LEU A 71 2.06 7.17 -11.86
C LEU A 71 2.20 7.29 -10.33
N GLY A 72 2.52 8.49 -9.87
CA GLY A 72 2.57 8.81 -8.45
C GLY A 72 2.68 10.30 -8.20
N ILE A 73 2.33 10.69 -6.98
CA ILE A 73 2.38 12.07 -6.51
C ILE A 73 3.37 12.11 -5.35
N ASN A 74 4.19 13.14 -5.28
CA ASN A 74 4.93 13.50 -4.09
C ASN A 74 4.31 14.75 -3.47
N ASN A 75 4.25 14.78 -2.15
CA ASN A 75 3.69 15.90 -1.41
C ASN A 75 4.62 16.36 -0.29
N ILE A 76 4.59 17.67 -0.03
CA ILE A 76 5.23 18.31 1.13
C ILE A 76 4.19 18.94 2.07
N GLU A 77 2.99 18.37 2.11
CA GLU A 77 1.89 18.82 2.96
C GLU A 77 2.04 18.30 4.40
N LEU A 78 1.77 19.14 5.39
CA LEU A 78 1.82 18.77 6.80
C LEU A 78 0.50 18.14 7.28
N ILE A 79 0.32 18.10 8.59
CA ILE A 79 -0.98 17.82 9.25
C ILE A 79 -2.00 18.94 8.94
N THR A 80 -3.21 18.83 9.48
CA THR A 80 -4.24 19.87 9.29
C THR A 80 -3.71 21.26 9.66
N ASP A 81 -4.02 22.25 8.82
CA ASP A 81 -3.75 23.68 9.08
C ASP A 81 -4.97 24.39 9.70
N ARG A 82 -5.93 23.60 10.17
CA ARG A 82 -7.17 24.05 10.81
C ARG A 82 -7.08 23.84 12.31
N SER A 83 -7.72 24.71 13.10
CA SER A 83 -7.69 24.59 14.56
C SER A 83 -8.27 23.27 15.06
N LEU A 84 -7.81 22.85 16.23
CA LEU A 84 -8.30 21.62 16.86
C LEU A 84 -9.81 21.72 17.12
N GLU A 85 -10.29 22.87 17.61
CA GLU A 85 -11.71 23.12 17.90
C GLU A 85 -12.62 22.88 16.68
N ILE A 86 -12.26 23.41 15.52
CA ILE A 86 -13.07 23.28 14.30
C ILE A 86 -13.14 21.81 13.88
N ASN A 87 -12.02 21.10 13.94
CA ASN A 87 -11.97 19.68 13.60
C ASN A 87 -12.83 18.85 14.56
N LEU A 88 -12.69 19.03 15.88
CA LEU A 88 -13.47 18.28 16.87
C LEU A 88 -14.98 18.49 16.69
N ARG A 89 -15.41 19.75 16.46
CA ARG A 89 -16.81 20.08 16.18
C ARG A 89 -17.32 19.38 14.92
N GLU A 90 -16.56 19.44 13.84
CA GLU A 90 -16.92 18.83 12.56
C GLU A 90 -16.98 17.30 12.64
N ILE A 91 -15.99 16.67 13.28
CA ILE A 91 -15.96 15.23 13.49
C ILE A 91 -17.20 14.78 14.28
N THR A 92 -17.51 15.47 15.38
CA THR A 92 -18.68 15.16 16.21
C THR A 92 -19.97 15.21 15.40
N GLN A 93 -20.15 16.25 14.59
CA GLN A 93 -21.33 16.41 13.75
C GLN A 93 -21.41 15.31 12.67
N VAL A 94 -20.31 15.05 11.96
CA VAL A 94 -20.26 14.03 10.91
C VAL A 94 -20.56 12.64 11.47
N LYS A 95 -19.98 12.27 12.62
CA LYS A 95 -20.21 10.96 13.23
C LYS A 95 -21.65 10.78 13.68
N LYS A 96 -22.28 11.85 14.19
CA LYS A 96 -23.71 11.86 14.54
C LYS A 96 -24.62 11.67 13.32
N ASP A 97 -24.28 12.31 12.20
CA ASP A 97 -25.09 12.25 10.98
C ASP A 97 -24.88 10.92 10.21
N TRP A 98 -23.71 10.29 10.36
CA TRP A 98 -23.31 9.06 9.68
C TRP A 98 -22.86 7.96 10.68
N PRO A 99 -23.75 7.49 11.56
CA PRO A 99 -23.39 6.54 12.61
C PRO A 99 -22.94 5.17 12.08
N ASP A 100 -23.39 4.79 10.88
CA ASP A 100 -23.09 3.53 10.19
C ASP A 100 -21.72 3.52 9.48
N ARG A 101 -21.03 4.65 9.40
CA ARG A 101 -19.74 4.79 8.72
C ARG A 101 -18.59 4.80 9.72
N ALA A 102 -17.51 4.12 9.38
CA ALA A 102 -16.30 4.18 10.19
C ALA A 102 -15.67 5.57 10.11
N LEU A 103 -15.45 6.21 11.24
CA LEU A 103 -14.75 7.48 11.36
C LEU A 103 -13.60 7.33 12.34
N ILE A 104 -12.39 7.33 11.82
CA ILE A 104 -11.15 7.22 12.59
C ILE A 104 -10.50 8.60 12.64
N VAL A 105 -10.02 9.03 13.80
CA VAL A 105 -9.29 10.32 13.93
C VAL A 105 -7.80 10.07 13.93
N SER A 106 -7.08 10.61 12.93
CA SER A 106 -5.62 10.53 12.91
C SER A 106 -5.00 11.57 13.84
N LEU A 107 -3.97 11.18 14.60
CA LEU A 107 -3.30 12.04 15.57
C LEU A 107 -1.77 12.05 15.39
N MET A 108 -1.19 13.24 15.55
CA MET A 108 0.26 13.44 15.70
C MET A 108 0.51 14.63 16.61
N VAL A 109 0.96 14.34 17.83
CA VAL A 109 1.38 15.32 18.85
C VAL A 109 2.80 14.99 19.32
N PRO A 110 3.49 15.88 20.05
CA PRO A 110 4.82 15.61 20.57
C PRO A 110 4.90 14.27 21.32
N CYS A 111 6.07 13.63 21.29
CA CYS A 111 6.32 12.37 22.01
C CYS A 111 6.52 12.61 23.52
N VAL A 112 5.53 13.26 24.14
CA VAL A 112 5.47 13.61 25.55
C VAL A 112 4.10 13.16 26.07
N GLU A 113 4.09 12.42 27.17
CA GLU A 113 2.87 11.79 27.71
C GLU A 113 1.74 12.80 27.98
N GLU A 114 2.10 14.01 28.44
CA GLU A 114 1.16 15.09 28.72
C GLU A 114 0.35 15.53 27.47
N SER A 115 1.02 15.67 26.32
CA SER A 115 0.34 16.00 25.06
C SER A 115 -0.72 14.96 24.69
N TRP A 116 -0.40 13.67 24.84
CA TRP A 116 -1.34 12.59 24.59
C TRP A 116 -2.48 12.56 25.61
N LYS A 117 -2.18 12.73 26.91
CA LYS A 117 -3.20 12.85 27.97
C LYS A 117 -4.20 13.96 27.72
N ASN A 118 -3.75 15.08 27.16
CA ASN A 118 -4.59 16.24 26.93
C ASN A 118 -5.49 16.08 25.70
N ILE A 119 -4.98 15.53 24.59
CA ILE A 119 -5.73 15.46 23.33
C ILE A 119 -6.69 14.26 23.27
N LEU A 120 -6.33 13.12 23.86
CA LEU A 120 -7.10 11.88 23.73
C LEU A 120 -8.56 11.99 24.24
N PRO A 121 -8.85 12.57 25.42
CA PRO A 121 -10.22 12.72 25.89
C PRO A 121 -11.07 13.63 25.00
N LEU A 122 -10.46 14.65 24.39
CA LEU A 122 -11.15 15.56 23.49
C LEU A 122 -11.57 14.84 22.20
N VAL A 123 -10.69 13.99 21.67
CA VAL A 123 -10.96 13.19 20.47
C VAL A 123 -12.00 12.11 20.77
N GLU A 124 -11.86 11.41 21.89
CA GLU A 124 -12.82 10.39 22.33
C GLU A 124 -14.23 10.98 22.52
N ALA A 125 -14.33 12.20 23.05
CA ALA A 125 -15.60 12.91 23.21
C ALA A 125 -16.32 13.23 21.88
N THR A 126 -15.64 13.16 20.74
CA THR A 126 -16.29 13.33 19.43
C THR A 126 -17.16 12.14 19.02
N GLY A 127 -17.00 11.00 19.69
CA GLY A 127 -17.70 9.75 19.38
C GLY A 127 -17.13 9.00 18.17
N CYS A 128 -15.94 9.38 17.68
CA CYS A 128 -15.25 8.65 16.62
C CYS A 128 -15.05 7.17 17.00
N ASP A 129 -14.92 6.30 16.00
CA ASP A 129 -14.90 4.85 16.21
C ASP A 129 -13.50 4.31 16.55
N GLY A 130 -12.47 5.14 16.40
CA GLY A 130 -11.07 4.75 16.61
C GLY A 130 -10.11 5.92 16.43
N ILE A 131 -8.85 5.72 16.81
CA ILE A 131 -7.75 6.65 16.52
C ILE A 131 -6.67 6.00 15.67
N GLU A 132 -6.04 6.78 14.79
CA GLU A 132 -4.88 6.37 14.00
C GLU A 132 -3.65 7.19 14.38
N LEU A 133 -2.62 6.55 14.94
CA LEU A 133 -1.39 7.21 15.34
C LEU A 133 -0.51 7.41 14.10
N ASN A 134 -0.36 8.65 13.64
CA ASN A 134 0.41 8.96 12.43
C ASN A 134 1.91 9.05 12.74
N PHE A 135 2.59 7.90 12.74
CA PHE A 135 4.05 7.82 12.88
C PHE A 135 4.77 7.74 11.53
N GLY A 136 4.09 8.13 10.44
CA GLY A 136 4.60 7.92 9.09
C GLY A 136 4.94 9.15 8.28
N CYS A 137 4.59 10.37 8.74
CA CYS A 137 4.86 11.59 7.97
C CYS A 137 6.38 11.78 7.75
N PRO A 138 6.88 11.72 6.50
CA PRO A 138 8.32 11.69 6.24
C PRO A 138 8.96 13.07 6.10
N HIS A 139 8.17 14.16 6.13
CA HIS A 139 8.63 15.53 5.87
C HIS A 139 7.95 16.54 6.79
N GLY A 140 8.65 17.65 7.10
CA GLY A 140 8.17 18.80 7.88
C GLY A 140 7.89 18.56 9.37
N MET A 141 7.59 17.32 9.76
CA MET A 141 7.34 16.88 11.13
C MET A 141 8.53 16.12 11.75
N PRO A 142 9.32 15.32 10.99
CA PRO A 142 10.56 14.74 11.51
C PRO A 142 11.57 15.77 12.01
N GLU A 143 11.66 16.94 11.39
CA GLU A 143 12.51 18.06 11.83
C GLU A 143 12.10 18.60 13.21
N ARG A 144 10.90 18.24 13.68
CA ARG A 144 10.36 18.55 15.01
C ARG A 144 10.33 17.34 15.95
N GLY A 145 10.96 16.22 15.57
CA GLY A 145 10.99 14.98 16.35
C GLY A 145 9.68 14.17 16.33
N MET A 146 8.82 14.38 15.32
CA MET A 146 7.53 13.71 15.17
C MET A 146 7.43 12.93 13.84
N GLY A 147 6.31 12.25 13.59
CA GLY A 147 6.07 11.55 12.32
C GLY A 147 7.02 10.36 12.14
N ALA A 148 7.66 10.26 10.97
CA ALA A 148 8.59 9.17 10.66
C ALA A 148 9.78 9.09 11.63
N ALA A 149 10.19 10.20 12.27
CA ALA A 149 11.22 10.18 13.31
C ALA A 149 10.81 9.35 14.53
N VAL A 150 9.51 9.31 14.85
CA VAL A 150 8.94 8.43 15.89
C VAL A 150 8.75 7.02 15.34
N GLY A 151 8.19 6.88 14.13
CA GLY A 151 7.88 5.58 13.53
C GLY A 151 9.09 4.70 13.22
N GLN A 152 10.28 5.29 13.13
CA GLN A 152 11.55 4.57 12.97
C GLN A 152 12.16 4.07 14.29
N VAL A 153 11.62 4.50 15.44
CA VAL A 153 12.14 4.17 16.78
C VAL A 153 11.13 3.28 17.50
N PRO A 154 11.35 1.95 17.53
CA PRO A 154 10.40 0.99 18.10
C PRO A 154 9.99 1.31 19.54
N GLU A 155 10.91 1.84 20.35
CA GLU A 155 10.66 2.22 21.74
C GLU A 155 9.60 3.33 21.84
N TYR A 156 9.65 4.32 20.94
CA TYR A 156 8.66 5.39 20.91
C TYR A 156 7.32 4.91 20.36
N VAL A 157 7.32 4.03 19.34
CA VAL A 157 6.09 3.40 18.84
C VAL A 157 5.38 2.65 19.97
N GLU A 158 6.11 1.83 20.72
CA GLU A 158 5.56 1.07 21.84
C GLU A 158 5.06 1.99 22.97
N GLN A 159 5.86 2.99 23.34
CA GLN A 159 5.55 3.93 24.42
C GLN A 159 4.28 4.74 24.14
N VAL A 160 4.20 5.39 22.97
CA VAL A 160 3.05 6.23 22.61
C VAL A 160 1.78 5.38 22.45
N THR A 161 1.89 4.20 21.86
CA THR A 161 0.76 3.26 21.77
C THR A 161 0.24 2.91 23.17
N ARG A 162 1.15 2.63 24.12
CA ARG A 162 0.79 2.33 25.51
C ARG A 162 0.10 3.50 26.20
N TRP A 163 0.57 4.73 25.98
CA TRP A 163 -0.13 5.93 26.49
C TRP A 163 -1.55 6.03 25.92
N CYS A 164 -1.72 5.81 24.61
CA CYS A 164 -3.04 5.83 23.98
C CYS A 164 -3.98 4.78 24.59
N LYS A 165 -3.51 3.55 24.78
CA LYS A 165 -4.29 2.48 25.43
C LYS A 165 -4.57 2.73 26.91
N THR A 166 -3.77 3.57 27.57
CA THR A 166 -3.96 3.93 28.98
C THR A 166 -5.00 5.05 29.14
N TYR A 167 -5.02 6.02 28.23
CA TYR A 167 -5.81 7.25 28.36
C TYR A 167 -7.01 7.34 27.41
N CYS A 168 -7.25 6.32 26.60
CA CYS A 168 -8.36 6.26 25.65
C CYS A 168 -8.93 4.84 25.58
N SER A 169 -10.25 4.71 25.50
CA SER A 169 -10.93 3.40 25.36
C SER A 169 -11.13 2.98 23.90
N LEU A 170 -10.93 3.91 22.96
CA LEU A 170 -11.09 3.66 21.53
C LEU A 170 -10.06 2.64 21.00
N PRO A 171 -10.40 1.89 19.94
CA PRO A 171 -9.42 1.15 19.16
C PRO A 171 -8.28 2.04 18.66
N VAL A 172 -7.04 1.55 18.82
CA VAL A 172 -5.81 2.25 18.44
C VAL A 172 -5.17 1.55 17.24
N ILE A 173 -5.12 2.26 16.12
CA ILE A 173 -4.47 1.83 14.89
C ILE A 173 -3.13 2.56 14.77
N VAL A 174 -2.02 1.86 14.60
CA VAL A 174 -0.69 2.50 14.43
C VAL A 174 -0.32 2.56 12.96
N LYS A 175 -0.16 3.77 12.41
CA LYS A 175 0.21 3.97 11.00
C LYS A 175 1.72 3.94 10.81
N LEU A 176 2.21 2.90 10.13
CA LEU A 176 3.63 2.62 10.00
C LEU A 176 4.28 3.35 8.81
N THR A 177 5.51 3.80 9.02
CA THR A 177 6.35 4.41 7.97
C THR A 177 7.03 3.33 7.12
N PRO A 178 7.06 3.45 5.79
CA PRO A 178 7.86 2.57 4.94
C PRO A 178 9.36 2.96 4.94
N ASN A 179 9.71 4.08 5.55
CA ASN A 179 11.07 4.62 5.52
C ASN A 179 11.95 3.94 6.58
N ILE A 180 12.01 2.61 6.58
CA ILE A 180 12.69 1.79 7.58
C ILE A 180 13.28 0.54 6.93
N THR A 181 14.33 -0.02 7.54
CA THR A 181 14.97 -1.26 7.06
C THR A 181 14.07 -2.48 7.20
N ASP A 182 13.38 -2.63 8.33
CA ASP A 182 12.49 -3.75 8.61
C ASP A 182 11.21 -3.25 9.29
N ILE A 183 10.11 -3.28 8.53
CA ILE A 183 8.79 -2.83 8.99
C ILE A 183 8.25 -3.64 10.16
N ARG A 184 8.68 -4.91 10.29
CA ARG A 184 8.21 -5.82 11.35
C ARG A 184 8.62 -5.32 12.72
N VAL A 185 9.77 -4.66 12.83
CA VAL A 185 10.26 -4.13 14.11
C VAL A 185 9.28 -3.11 14.69
N ALA A 186 8.78 -2.19 13.86
CA ALA A 186 7.78 -1.20 14.26
C ALA A 186 6.41 -1.84 14.52
N ALA A 187 6.00 -2.82 13.71
CA ALA A 187 4.74 -3.55 13.91
C ALA A 187 4.72 -4.34 15.23
N ARG A 188 5.81 -5.05 15.56
CA ARG A 188 6.00 -5.73 16.85
C ARG A 188 5.94 -4.76 18.01
N ALA A 189 6.53 -3.58 17.88
CA ALA A 189 6.48 -2.55 18.91
C ALA A 189 5.07 -2.00 19.12
N ALA A 190 4.32 -1.74 18.04
CA ALA A 190 2.91 -1.37 18.12
C ALA A 190 2.10 -2.45 18.86
N SER A 191 2.29 -3.73 18.50
CA SER A 191 1.65 -4.85 19.17
C SER A 191 1.98 -4.93 20.67
N ARG A 192 3.26 -4.82 21.06
CA ARG A 192 3.67 -4.77 22.49
C ARG A 192 3.14 -3.54 23.25
N GLY A 193 2.89 -2.45 22.53
CA GLY A 193 2.24 -1.25 23.06
C GLY A 193 0.74 -1.42 23.29
N GLY A 194 0.14 -2.51 22.77
CA GLY A 194 -1.28 -2.82 22.88
C GLY A 194 -2.12 -2.28 21.73
N ALA A 195 -1.53 -1.99 20.57
CA ALA A 195 -2.28 -1.58 19.38
C ALA A 195 -3.33 -2.64 18.99
N ASP A 196 -4.53 -2.19 18.64
CA ASP A 196 -5.60 -3.06 18.17
C ASP A 196 -5.45 -3.38 16.68
N ALA A 197 -4.66 -2.59 15.95
CA ALA A 197 -4.29 -2.81 14.56
C ALA A 197 -3.07 -2.00 14.14
N VAL A 198 -2.53 -2.32 12.97
CA VAL A 198 -1.60 -1.44 12.23
C VAL A 198 -2.21 -1.03 10.90
N SER A 199 -1.86 0.16 10.42
CA SER A 199 -2.15 0.59 9.06
C SER A 199 -0.85 0.90 8.32
N LEU A 200 -0.73 0.47 7.06
CA LEU A 200 0.51 0.67 6.32
C LEU A 200 0.31 0.59 4.81
N ILE A 201 1.06 1.34 4.02
CA ILE A 201 2.17 2.22 4.43
C ILE A 201 1.79 3.70 4.37
N ASN A 202 2.48 4.52 5.16
CA ASN A 202 2.55 5.95 4.87
C ASN A 202 3.39 6.20 3.59
N THR A 203 3.63 7.45 3.23
CA THR A 203 4.34 7.82 2.00
C THR A 203 5.84 7.54 2.06
N ILE A 204 6.46 7.27 0.91
CA ILE A 204 7.89 6.99 0.77
C ILE A 204 8.67 8.30 0.55
N ASN A 205 9.73 8.52 1.32
CA ASN A 205 10.57 9.71 1.18
C ASN A 205 11.26 9.72 -0.20
N SER A 206 11.11 10.81 -0.95
CA SER A 206 11.70 10.94 -2.29
C SER A 206 11.71 12.37 -2.82
N ILE A 207 12.37 12.53 -3.96
CA ILE A 207 12.26 13.65 -4.90
C ILE A 207 11.71 13.08 -6.21
N THR A 208 10.68 13.70 -6.80
CA THR A 208 10.08 13.20 -8.06
C THR A 208 10.86 13.62 -9.29
N SER A 209 11.39 14.84 -9.29
CA SER A 209 12.09 15.43 -10.44
C SER A 209 12.88 16.67 -10.00
N VAL A 210 13.75 17.13 -10.89
CA VAL A 210 14.54 18.34 -10.76
C VAL A 210 14.22 19.25 -11.94
N ASP A 211 13.85 20.50 -11.66
CA ASP A 211 13.86 21.57 -12.65
C ASP A 211 15.32 21.85 -13.04
N LEU A 212 15.73 21.48 -14.25
CA LEU A 212 17.11 21.58 -14.72
C LEU A 212 17.51 23.02 -15.12
N GLU A 213 16.55 23.92 -15.30
CA GLU A 213 16.85 25.34 -15.56
C GLU A 213 17.15 26.06 -14.24
N ARG A 214 16.35 25.78 -13.22
CA ARG A 214 16.46 26.39 -11.89
C ARG A 214 17.36 25.61 -10.93
N MET A 215 17.73 24.38 -11.29
CA MET A 215 18.51 23.44 -10.48
C MET A 215 17.89 23.21 -9.09
N VAL A 216 16.58 22.97 -9.05
CA VAL A 216 15.81 22.78 -7.82
C VAL A 216 14.85 21.60 -7.95
N ALA A 217 14.66 20.84 -6.86
CA ALA A 217 13.69 19.74 -6.83
C ALA A 217 12.24 20.24 -7.00
N LEU A 218 11.34 19.35 -7.41
CA LEU A 218 9.89 19.61 -7.45
C LEU A 218 9.16 18.98 -6.25
N PRO A 219 8.19 19.69 -5.62
CA PRO A 219 7.66 21.00 -6.02
C PRO A 219 8.49 22.19 -5.51
N VAL A 220 8.55 23.25 -6.32
CA VAL A 220 9.26 24.48 -5.95
C VAL A 220 8.39 25.36 -5.05
N VAL A 221 8.97 25.82 -3.95
CA VAL A 221 8.42 26.82 -3.02
C VAL A 221 9.37 28.02 -3.01
N GLY A 222 8.96 29.13 -3.63
CA GLY A 222 9.83 30.29 -3.83
C GLY A 222 11.03 29.93 -4.70
N THR A 223 12.23 29.87 -4.10
CA THR A 223 13.49 29.50 -4.77
C THR A 223 14.04 28.14 -4.32
N GLN A 224 13.33 27.42 -3.44
CA GLN A 224 13.82 26.19 -2.81
C GLN A 224 12.80 25.05 -2.93
N SER A 225 13.21 23.85 -2.53
CA SER A 225 12.37 22.67 -2.38
C SER A 225 12.93 21.81 -1.25
N THR A 226 12.16 20.80 -0.84
CA THR A 226 12.61 19.73 0.05
C THR A 226 12.21 18.37 -0.53
N HIS A 227 12.65 17.28 0.09
CA HIS A 227 12.09 15.96 -0.16
C HIS A 227 10.65 15.89 0.37
N GLY A 228 9.86 14.96 -0.16
CA GLY A 228 8.48 14.78 0.30
C GLY A 228 8.04 13.33 0.26
N GLY A 229 6.77 13.11 0.55
CA GLY A 229 6.15 11.80 0.59
C GLY A 229 5.56 11.38 -0.76
N TYR A 230 6.10 10.33 -1.37
CA TYR A 230 5.59 9.70 -2.59
C TYR A 230 4.51 8.66 -2.32
N CYS A 231 3.45 8.74 -3.12
CA CYS A 231 2.28 7.89 -3.10
C CYS A 231 1.78 7.63 -4.52
N GLY A 232 0.83 6.71 -4.68
CA GLY A 232 0.28 6.31 -5.98
C GLY A 232 0.61 4.86 -6.34
N SER A 233 0.30 4.46 -7.57
CA SER A 233 0.36 3.05 -8.00
C SER A 233 1.77 2.48 -7.91
N ALA A 234 2.79 3.30 -8.18
CA ALA A 234 4.20 2.90 -8.06
C ALA A 234 4.62 2.46 -6.64
N VAL A 235 3.85 2.82 -5.60
CA VAL A 235 4.11 2.42 -4.21
C VAL A 235 3.48 1.06 -3.86
N LYS A 236 2.50 0.59 -4.64
CA LYS A 236 1.76 -0.65 -4.36
C LYS A 236 2.66 -1.87 -4.14
N PRO A 237 3.69 -2.16 -4.97
CA PRO A 237 4.54 -3.33 -4.74
C PRO A 237 5.29 -3.30 -3.41
N ILE A 238 5.70 -2.11 -2.97
CA ILE A 238 6.40 -1.91 -1.69
C ILE A 238 5.42 -2.12 -0.53
N ALA A 239 4.20 -1.57 -0.64
CA ALA A 239 3.15 -1.75 0.35
C ALA A 239 2.76 -3.23 0.51
N LEU A 240 2.53 -3.95 -0.59
CA LEU A 240 2.20 -5.39 -0.57
C LEU A 240 3.31 -6.21 0.09
N ASN A 241 4.58 -5.93 -0.22
CA ASN A 241 5.71 -6.59 0.42
C ASN A 241 5.69 -6.38 1.95
N MET A 242 5.51 -5.13 2.40
CA MET A 242 5.49 -4.83 3.84
C MET A 242 4.28 -5.43 4.56
N VAL A 243 3.11 -5.47 3.91
CA VAL A 243 1.93 -6.19 4.43
C VAL A 243 2.24 -7.67 4.57
N ALA A 244 2.82 -8.30 3.54
CA ALA A 244 3.19 -9.72 3.57
C ALA A 244 4.23 -10.01 4.68
N GLU A 245 5.22 -9.14 4.89
CA GLU A 245 6.19 -9.30 5.97
C GLU A 245 5.55 -9.31 7.35
N ILE A 246 4.61 -8.40 7.62
CA ILE A 246 3.91 -8.35 8.92
C ILE A 246 2.94 -9.53 9.05
N ALA A 247 2.21 -9.86 7.99
CA ALA A 247 1.23 -10.95 8.01
C ALA A 247 1.86 -12.32 8.25
N ARG A 248 3.11 -12.52 7.78
CA ARG A 248 3.87 -13.76 7.98
C ARG A 248 4.67 -13.79 9.28
N ASP A 249 4.86 -12.65 9.93
CA ASP A 249 5.68 -12.55 11.13
C ASP A 249 4.97 -13.18 12.35
N PRO A 250 5.55 -14.22 12.97
CA PRO A 250 4.95 -14.88 14.13
C PRO A 250 4.71 -13.94 15.32
N GLN A 251 5.51 -12.88 15.46
CA GLN A 251 5.39 -11.94 16.59
C GLN A 251 4.24 -10.94 16.43
N THR A 252 3.67 -10.83 15.23
CA THR A 252 2.50 -10.00 14.93
C THR A 252 1.32 -10.84 14.45
N GLN A 253 1.37 -12.17 14.67
CA GLN A 253 0.29 -13.06 14.28
C GLN A 253 -1.03 -12.64 14.93
N GLY A 254 -2.06 -12.49 14.09
CA GLY A 254 -3.39 -12.05 14.53
C GLY A 254 -3.55 -10.55 14.74
N LEU A 255 -2.49 -9.74 14.56
CA LEU A 255 -2.59 -8.28 14.55
C LEU A 255 -3.33 -7.83 13.28
N PRO A 256 -4.50 -7.18 13.38
CA PRO A 256 -5.22 -6.71 12.21
C PRO A 256 -4.44 -5.67 11.40
N ILE A 257 -4.50 -5.79 10.07
CA ILE A 257 -3.80 -4.92 9.13
C ILE A 257 -4.80 -4.12 8.29
N CYS A 258 -4.63 -2.80 8.24
CA CYS A 258 -5.32 -1.90 7.33
C CYS A 258 -4.37 -1.50 6.19
N GLY A 259 -4.61 -2.00 4.97
CA GLY A 259 -3.72 -1.81 3.83
C GLY A 259 -3.82 -0.43 3.19
N ILE A 260 -2.69 0.19 2.85
CA ILE A 260 -2.60 1.53 2.25
C ILE A 260 -1.43 1.55 1.26
N GLY A 261 -1.62 2.16 0.10
CA GLY A 261 -0.54 2.44 -0.85
C GLY A 261 -0.84 1.93 -2.25
N GLY A 262 -1.13 2.85 -3.17
CA GLY A 262 -1.30 2.55 -4.59
C GLY A 262 -2.57 1.78 -4.96
N ILE A 263 -3.53 1.65 -4.05
CA ILE A 263 -4.85 1.06 -4.31
C ILE A 263 -5.65 2.01 -5.20
N GLY A 264 -5.94 1.59 -6.43
CA GLY A 264 -6.71 2.37 -7.40
C GLY A 264 -7.94 1.65 -7.95
N ASN A 265 -8.06 0.34 -7.78
CA ASN A 265 -9.20 -0.44 -8.26
C ASN A 265 -9.54 -1.61 -7.29
N TRP A 266 -10.57 -2.37 -7.65
CA TRP A 266 -11.03 -3.52 -6.86
C TRP A 266 -9.98 -4.64 -6.73
N ARG A 267 -9.18 -4.89 -7.79
CA ARG A 267 -8.19 -5.96 -7.82
C ARG A 267 -7.03 -5.63 -6.89
N ASP A 268 -6.59 -4.38 -6.87
CA ASP A 268 -5.60 -3.91 -5.90
C ASP A 268 -6.09 -4.18 -4.48
N ALA A 269 -7.33 -3.82 -4.15
CA ALA A 269 -7.89 -4.07 -2.83
C ALA A 269 -7.99 -5.57 -2.50
N ALA A 270 -8.40 -6.39 -3.47
CA ALA A 270 -8.44 -7.85 -3.30
C ALA A 270 -7.04 -8.43 -3.02
N GLU A 271 -5.97 -7.92 -3.64
CA GLU A 271 -4.59 -8.35 -3.34
C GLU A 271 -4.19 -8.02 -1.89
N PHE A 272 -4.49 -6.82 -1.40
CA PHE A 272 -4.24 -6.46 0.01
C PHE A 272 -5.03 -7.35 0.98
N VAL A 273 -6.31 -7.61 0.69
CA VAL A 273 -7.14 -8.49 1.52
C VAL A 273 -6.62 -9.94 1.49
N ALA A 274 -6.23 -10.45 0.32
CA ALA A 274 -5.63 -11.78 0.18
C ALA A 274 -4.32 -11.93 0.97
N LEU A 275 -3.57 -10.83 1.19
CA LEU A 275 -2.40 -10.78 2.07
C LEU A 275 -2.75 -10.52 3.55
N GLY A 276 -4.03 -10.52 3.93
CA GLY A 276 -4.47 -10.47 5.32
C GLY A 276 -4.97 -9.11 5.80
N CYS A 277 -5.13 -8.12 4.92
CA CYS A 277 -5.75 -6.86 5.30
C CYS A 277 -7.26 -7.04 5.56
N GLY A 278 -7.77 -6.45 6.65
CA GLY A 278 -9.20 -6.46 7.00
C GLY A 278 -9.95 -5.19 6.55
N ALA A 279 -9.21 -4.13 6.23
CA ALA A 279 -9.70 -2.90 5.62
C ALA A 279 -8.61 -2.31 4.71
N VAL A 280 -8.98 -1.40 3.81
CA VAL A 280 -8.03 -0.71 2.93
C VAL A 280 -8.28 0.79 2.89
N GLN A 281 -7.22 1.60 2.93
CA GLN A 281 -7.31 3.05 2.77
C GLN A 281 -6.84 3.50 1.37
N VAL A 282 -7.56 4.48 0.83
CA VAL A 282 -7.34 5.02 -0.52
C VAL A 282 -7.15 6.53 -0.44
N CYS A 283 -6.16 7.05 -1.18
CA CYS A 283 -5.88 8.49 -1.23
C CYS A 283 -5.72 8.97 -2.68
N THR A 284 -4.60 8.60 -3.33
CA THR A 284 -4.23 9.11 -4.65
C THR A 284 -5.31 8.88 -5.70
N ALA A 285 -5.93 7.70 -5.70
CA ALA A 285 -7.00 7.39 -6.66
C ALA A 285 -8.25 8.27 -6.46
N ALA A 286 -8.64 8.53 -5.20
CA ALA A 286 -9.73 9.45 -4.90
C ALA A 286 -9.38 10.92 -5.26
N MET A 287 -8.11 11.31 -5.11
CA MET A 287 -7.64 12.64 -5.53
C MET A 287 -7.67 12.82 -7.06
N LEU A 288 -7.32 11.78 -7.82
CA LEU A 288 -7.25 11.84 -9.28
C LEU A 288 -8.61 11.62 -9.97
N HIS A 289 -9.49 10.81 -9.39
CA HIS A 289 -10.74 10.37 -10.03
C HIS A 289 -12.01 10.79 -9.29
N GLY A 290 -11.87 11.42 -8.12
CA GLY A 290 -12.99 11.83 -7.28
C GLY A 290 -13.60 10.68 -6.48
N PHE A 291 -14.57 11.00 -5.60
CA PHE A 291 -15.11 10.03 -4.64
C PHE A 291 -15.91 8.87 -5.25
N ARG A 292 -16.47 9.04 -6.46
CA ARG A 292 -17.27 8.00 -7.13
C ARG A 292 -16.46 6.79 -7.59
N ILE A 293 -15.13 6.86 -7.59
CA ILE A 293 -14.28 5.69 -7.87
C ILE A 293 -14.62 4.50 -6.96
N VAL A 294 -15.12 4.76 -5.74
CA VAL A 294 -15.51 3.71 -4.80
C VAL A 294 -16.63 2.80 -5.33
N ASP A 295 -17.48 3.29 -6.24
CA ASP A 295 -18.54 2.49 -6.84
C ASP A 295 -17.96 1.37 -7.70
N GLU A 296 -17.01 1.70 -8.58
CA GLU A 296 -16.30 0.71 -9.41
C GLU A 296 -15.47 -0.26 -8.55
N MET A 297 -14.88 0.22 -7.45
CA MET A 297 -14.11 -0.61 -6.53
C MET A 297 -15.00 -1.63 -5.81
N LYS A 298 -16.17 -1.21 -5.29
CA LYS A 298 -17.13 -2.09 -4.62
C LYS A 298 -17.73 -3.10 -5.59
N ASP A 299 -18.21 -2.61 -6.72
CA ASP A 299 -18.89 -3.41 -7.73
C ASP A 299 -17.95 -4.45 -8.37
N GLY A 300 -16.71 -4.05 -8.70
CA GLY A 300 -15.67 -4.96 -9.16
C GLY A 300 -15.30 -6.03 -8.12
N LEU A 301 -15.16 -5.64 -6.85
CA LEU A 301 -14.81 -6.57 -5.77
C LEU A 301 -15.94 -7.58 -5.54
N SER A 302 -17.19 -7.12 -5.42
CA SER A 302 -18.36 -7.97 -5.19
C SER A 302 -18.59 -8.96 -6.33
N ARG A 303 -18.46 -8.53 -7.60
CA ARG A 303 -18.57 -9.43 -8.75
C ARG A 303 -17.46 -10.47 -8.80
N TRP A 304 -16.22 -10.07 -8.53
CA TRP A 304 -15.12 -11.02 -8.48
C TRP A 304 -15.34 -12.04 -7.35
N MET A 305 -15.75 -11.60 -6.17
CA MET A 305 -16.12 -12.50 -5.06
C MET A 305 -17.23 -13.48 -5.46
N ASP A 306 -18.32 -12.99 -6.06
CA ASP A 306 -19.41 -13.84 -6.56
C ASP A 306 -18.88 -14.88 -7.58
N SER A 307 -17.98 -14.49 -8.49
CA SER A 307 -17.37 -15.39 -9.49
C SER A 307 -16.49 -16.49 -8.89
N GLN A 308 -15.94 -16.24 -7.70
CA GLN A 308 -15.12 -17.20 -6.96
C GLN A 308 -15.94 -18.02 -5.94
N GLY A 309 -17.23 -17.72 -5.78
CA GLY A 309 -18.09 -18.32 -4.75
C GLY A 309 -17.83 -17.79 -3.33
N TYR A 310 -17.17 -16.64 -3.19
CA TYR A 310 -16.96 -15.99 -1.89
C TYR A 310 -18.20 -15.19 -1.48
N THR A 311 -18.62 -15.38 -0.24
CA THR A 311 -19.76 -14.71 0.39
C THR A 311 -19.35 -13.48 1.20
N SER A 312 -18.13 -13.48 1.75
CA SER A 312 -17.56 -12.42 2.58
C SER A 312 -16.06 -12.26 2.33
N LEU A 313 -15.47 -11.15 2.78
CA LEU A 313 -14.02 -10.92 2.66
C LEU A 313 -13.19 -12.00 3.38
N GLN A 314 -13.75 -12.57 4.46
CA GLN A 314 -13.11 -13.58 5.29
C GLN A 314 -12.86 -14.89 4.53
N ASP A 315 -13.63 -15.16 3.47
CA ASP A 315 -13.47 -16.37 2.65
C ASP A 315 -12.14 -16.40 1.86
N PHE A 316 -11.53 -15.23 1.66
CA PHE A 316 -10.24 -15.13 0.98
C PHE A 316 -9.16 -14.33 1.69
N SER A 317 -9.51 -13.63 2.78
CA SER A 317 -8.54 -12.86 3.55
C SER A 317 -7.40 -13.74 4.05
N GLY A 318 -6.17 -13.28 3.82
CA GLY A 318 -4.95 -13.98 4.26
C GLY A 318 -4.57 -15.24 3.46
N ARG A 319 -5.35 -15.66 2.45
CA ARG A 319 -5.07 -16.91 1.70
C ARG A 319 -3.76 -16.87 0.90
N ALA A 320 -3.23 -15.69 0.59
CA ALA A 320 -1.94 -15.55 -0.10
C ALA A 320 -0.74 -15.50 0.87
N VAL A 321 -0.97 -15.33 2.18
CA VAL A 321 0.11 -15.19 3.18
C VAL A 321 1.00 -16.44 3.22
N GLY A 322 0.40 -17.64 3.30
CA GLY A 322 1.15 -18.90 3.31
C GLY A 322 1.83 -19.25 1.99
N ASN A 323 1.38 -18.65 0.88
CA ASN A 323 1.97 -18.84 -0.46
C ASN A 323 3.08 -17.82 -0.77
N THR A 324 3.33 -16.89 0.15
CA THR A 324 4.41 -15.90 0.04
C THR A 324 5.51 -16.32 1.01
N THR A 325 6.72 -16.54 0.52
CA THR A 325 7.80 -17.09 1.35
C THR A 325 9.14 -16.51 0.96
N ASP A 326 10.14 -16.76 1.80
CA ASP A 326 11.51 -16.35 1.51
C ASP A 326 12.07 -17.23 0.39
N TRP A 327 12.91 -16.65 -0.48
CA TRP A 327 13.45 -17.32 -1.67
C TRP A 327 14.02 -18.71 -1.38
N LYS A 328 14.69 -18.89 -0.22
CA LYS A 328 15.32 -20.15 0.17
C LYS A 328 14.35 -21.34 0.30
N TYR A 329 13.04 -21.08 0.40
CA TYR A 329 12.00 -22.10 0.51
C TYR A 329 11.28 -22.39 -0.81
N LEU A 330 11.61 -21.69 -1.90
CA LEU A 330 11.04 -21.95 -3.22
C LEU A 330 11.56 -23.27 -3.79
N ASP A 331 10.74 -23.92 -4.63
CA ASP A 331 11.13 -25.13 -5.35
C ASP A 331 12.12 -24.80 -6.47
N ILE A 332 13.39 -25.16 -6.26
CA ILE A 332 14.47 -24.90 -7.24
C ILE A 332 14.48 -25.94 -8.37
N ASN A 333 13.68 -27.00 -8.27
CA ASN A 333 13.49 -27.99 -9.33
C ASN A 333 12.29 -27.65 -10.24
N TYR A 334 11.46 -26.69 -9.86
CA TYR A 334 10.37 -26.20 -10.70
C TYR A 334 10.93 -25.46 -11.93
N GLN A 335 10.43 -25.80 -13.11
CA GLN A 335 10.85 -25.19 -14.37
C GLN A 335 9.63 -24.84 -15.23
N VAL A 336 9.74 -23.71 -15.92
CA VAL A 336 8.81 -23.27 -16.97
C VAL A 336 9.61 -22.81 -18.18
N ILE A 337 9.04 -22.90 -19.36
CA ILE A 337 9.61 -22.30 -20.58
C ILE A 337 8.58 -21.44 -21.29
N ALA A 338 9.06 -20.44 -22.04
CA ALA A 338 8.18 -19.59 -22.82
C ALA A 338 7.65 -20.33 -24.06
N LYS A 339 6.40 -20.08 -24.44
CA LYS A 339 5.82 -20.49 -25.72
C LYS A 339 5.13 -19.29 -26.37
N ILE A 340 5.49 -19.02 -27.62
CA ILE A 340 4.97 -17.89 -28.39
C ILE A 340 3.85 -18.40 -29.30
N ASP A 341 2.64 -17.88 -29.12
CA ASP A 341 1.54 -18.06 -30.06
C ASP A 341 1.86 -17.31 -31.35
N GLN A 342 2.16 -18.07 -32.41
CA GLN A 342 2.52 -17.53 -33.71
C GLN A 342 1.34 -16.87 -34.43
N ALA A 343 0.09 -17.20 -34.07
CA ALA A 343 -1.09 -16.58 -34.64
C ALA A 343 -1.37 -15.19 -34.02
N ALA A 344 -1.06 -15.02 -32.73
CA ALA A 344 -1.18 -13.74 -32.03
C ALA A 344 0.04 -12.82 -32.23
N CYS A 345 1.19 -13.39 -32.56
CA CYS A 345 2.45 -12.65 -32.70
C CYS A 345 2.38 -11.61 -33.83
N ILE A 346 2.71 -10.35 -33.50
CA ILE A 346 2.75 -9.23 -34.45
C ILE A 346 4.15 -8.97 -35.04
N GLY A 347 5.12 -9.87 -34.83
CA GLY A 347 6.47 -9.77 -35.41
C GLY A 347 7.33 -8.60 -34.90
N CYS A 348 7.02 -8.00 -33.74
CA CYS A 348 7.71 -6.79 -33.26
C CYS A 348 9.13 -7.01 -32.71
N GLY A 349 9.52 -8.24 -32.42
CA GLY A 349 10.87 -8.60 -31.96
C GLY A 349 11.26 -8.20 -30.54
N ARG A 350 10.38 -7.56 -29.75
CA ARG A 350 10.69 -7.17 -28.37
C ARG A 350 11.09 -8.35 -27.48
N CYS A 351 10.43 -9.49 -27.64
CA CYS A 351 10.76 -10.71 -26.89
C CYS A 351 12.18 -11.20 -27.21
N HIS A 352 12.55 -11.23 -28.50
CA HIS A 352 13.90 -11.57 -28.93
C HIS A 352 14.92 -10.56 -28.40
N ILE A 353 14.74 -9.26 -28.61
CA ILE A 353 15.68 -8.22 -28.14
C ILE A 353 15.91 -8.31 -26.63
N ALA A 354 14.84 -8.46 -25.84
CA ALA A 354 14.97 -8.60 -24.40
C ALA A 354 15.77 -9.86 -24.02
N CYS A 355 15.53 -10.98 -24.70
CA CYS A 355 16.24 -12.22 -24.42
C CYS A 355 17.70 -12.19 -24.90
N GLU A 356 17.94 -11.65 -26.09
CA GLU A 356 19.21 -11.60 -26.81
C GLU A 356 20.19 -10.64 -26.13
N ASP A 357 19.80 -9.39 -25.93
CA ASP A 357 20.73 -8.36 -25.47
C ASP A 357 20.91 -8.36 -23.94
N THR A 358 19.93 -8.89 -23.20
CA THR A 358 19.87 -8.68 -21.73
C THR A 358 19.60 -9.92 -20.89
N SER A 359 19.52 -11.11 -21.47
CA SER A 359 19.19 -12.32 -20.70
C SER A 359 19.93 -13.59 -21.16
N HIS A 360 19.29 -14.45 -21.96
CA HIS A 360 19.69 -15.85 -22.13
C HIS A 360 19.79 -16.32 -23.58
N GLN A 361 19.61 -15.43 -24.57
CA GLN A 361 19.75 -15.76 -26.01
C GLN A 361 18.90 -16.98 -26.44
N ALA A 362 17.75 -17.17 -25.77
CA ALA A 362 16.90 -18.36 -25.90
C ALA A 362 15.71 -18.16 -26.85
N ILE A 363 15.71 -17.11 -27.68
CA ILE A 363 14.67 -16.84 -28.67
C ILE A 363 15.33 -16.58 -30.02
N ALA A 364 15.14 -17.48 -30.97
CA ALA A 364 15.65 -17.34 -32.32
C ALA A 364 14.83 -16.30 -33.12
N SER A 365 15.53 -15.51 -33.93
CA SER A 365 14.95 -14.56 -34.88
C SER A 365 15.13 -15.10 -36.30
N LEU A 366 14.08 -15.72 -36.84
CA LEU A 366 14.11 -16.42 -38.12
C LEU A 366 13.54 -15.52 -39.23
N LYS A 367 14.39 -15.12 -40.17
CA LYS A 367 13.96 -14.32 -41.32
C LYS A 367 13.07 -15.16 -42.26
N GLN A 368 11.91 -14.62 -42.60
CA GLN A 368 10.93 -15.23 -43.50
C GLN A 368 11.13 -14.74 -44.95
N ALA A 369 10.47 -15.42 -45.90
CA ALA A 369 10.62 -15.16 -47.33
C ALA A 369 10.10 -13.78 -47.78
N ASP A 370 9.08 -13.26 -47.09
CA ASP A 370 8.51 -11.92 -47.26
C ASP A 370 9.32 -10.82 -46.54
N GLY A 371 10.41 -11.18 -45.87
CA GLY A 371 11.29 -10.27 -45.16
C GLY A 371 10.89 -9.98 -43.71
N THR A 372 9.77 -10.53 -43.22
CA THR A 372 9.41 -10.45 -41.79
C THR A 372 10.22 -11.44 -40.97
N HIS A 373 10.07 -11.38 -39.65
CA HIS A 373 10.74 -12.28 -38.71
C HIS A 373 9.71 -13.12 -37.97
N LYS A 374 9.99 -14.43 -37.89
CA LYS A 374 9.35 -15.37 -36.98
C LYS A 374 10.23 -15.51 -35.74
N TYR A 375 9.62 -15.52 -34.56
CA TYR A 375 10.35 -15.70 -33.29
C TYR A 375 9.99 -17.03 -32.67
N GLU A 376 11.01 -17.83 -32.36
CA GLU A 376 10.84 -19.18 -31.80
C GLU A 376 11.68 -19.33 -30.54
N VAL A 377 11.10 -19.88 -29.48
CA VAL A 377 11.83 -20.19 -28.25
C VAL A 377 12.70 -21.42 -28.49
N ILE A 378 13.95 -21.34 -28.08
CA ILE A 378 14.89 -22.47 -28.07
C ILE A 378 14.69 -23.16 -26.71
N ASP A 379 13.88 -24.20 -26.69
CA ASP A 379 13.42 -24.85 -25.45
C ASP A 379 14.57 -25.21 -24.49
N ASP A 380 15.67 -25.75 -25.02
CA ASP A 380 16.83 -26.19 -24.22
C ASP A 380 17.62 -25.03 -23.59
N GLU A 381 17.52 -23.83 -24.16
CA GLU A 381 18.20 -22.62 -23.66
C GLU A 381 17.27 -21.75 -22.80
N CYS A 382 15.96 -21.99 -22.86
CA CYS A 382 14.98 -21.20 -22.13
C CYS A 382 15.01 -21.53 -20.63
N VAL A 383 15.44 -20.58 -19.81
CA VAL A 383 15.49 -20.75 -18.35
C VAL A 383 14.21 -20.31 -17.62
N GLY A 384 13.17 -19.89 -18.34
CA GLY A 384 11.89 -19.53 -17.73
C GLY A 384 11.87 -18.22 -16.93
N CYS A 385 12.66 -17.20 -17.31
CA CYS A 385 12.76 -15.94 -16.55
C CYS A 385 11.56 -14.98 -16.70
N ASN A 386 10.58 -15.30 -17.55
CA ASN A 386 9.37 -14.52 -17.87
C ASN A 386 9.57 -13.14 -18.53
N LEU A 387 10.81 -12.66 -18.76
CA LEU A 387 11.05 -11.33 -19.31
C LEU A 387 10.39 -11.11 -20.69
N CYS A 388 10.45 -12.12 -21.56
CA CYS A 388 9.84 -12.05 -22.89
C CYS A 388 8.32 -11.91 -22.83
N GLN A 389 7.66 -12.58 -21.89
CA GLN A 389 6.23 -12.45 -21.64
C GLN A 389 5.87 -11.05 -21.14
N ILE A 390 6.63 -10.51 -20.18
CA ILE A 390 6.38 -9.19 -19.57
C ILE A 390 6.53 -8.05 -20.60
N THR A 391 7.50 -8.15 -21.52
CA THR A 391 7.75 -7.10 -22.53
C THR A 391 6.85 -7.19 -23.77
N CYS A 392 6.17 -8.34 -23.95
CA CYS A 392 5.30 -8.55 -25.11
C CYS A 392 4.12 -7.55 -25.08
N PRO A 393 3.90 -6.76 -26.14
CA PRO A 393 2.81 -5.79 -26.16
C PRO A 393 1.44 -6.42 -26.47
N VAL A 394 1.40 -7.70 -26.83
CA VAL A 394 0.18 -8.44 -27.12
C VAL A 394 -0.13 -9.32 -25.92
N ALA A 395 -1.26 -9.02 -25.26
CA ALA A 395 -1.75 -9.81 -24.13
C ALA A 395 -1.84 -11.30 -24.53
N ASP A 396 -1.39 -12.17 -23.62
CA ASP A 396 -1.46 -13.63 -23.74
C ASP A 396 -0.77 -14.24 -24.99
N CYS A 397 0.02 -13.46 -25.74
CA CYS A 397 0.77 -13.97 -26.89
C CYS A 397 1.93 -14.90 -26.49
N ILE A 398 2.48 -14.73 -25.28
CA ILE A 398 3.54 -15.58 -24.75
C ILE A 398 3.05 -16.18 -23.43
N GLU A 399 3.04 -17.50 -23.35
CA GLU A 399 2.68 -18.26 -22.14
C GLU A 399 3.94 -18.90 -21.54
N MET A 400 3.96 -19.04 -20.21
CA MET A 400 4.99 -19.79 -19.50
C MET A 400 4.44 -21.17 -19.16
N VAL A 401 4.95 -22.20 -19.83
CA VAL A 401 4.46 -23.57 -19.71
C VAL A 401 5.34 -24.36 -18.74
N PRO A 402 4.75 -25.00 -17.69
CA PRO A 402 5.49 -25.87 -16.79
C PRO A 402 6.12 -27.06 -17.51
N MET A 403 7.33 -27.42 -17.09
CA MET A 403 8.07 -28.58 -17.59
C MET A 403 8.04 -29.71 -16.56
N ASP A 404 7.82 -30.94 -17.04
CA ASP A 404 8.05 -32.13 -16.22
C ASP A 404 9.55 -32.41 -16.14
N THR A 405 10.17 -32.04 -15.01
CA THR A 405 11.59 -32.25 -14.79
C THR A 405 11.93 -33.64 -14.27
N GLY A 406 10.92 -34.44 -13.88
CA GLY A 406 11.09 -35.72 -13.18
C GLY A 406 11.78 -35.61 -11.81
N LYS A 407 12.02 -34.40 -11.30
CA LYS A 407 12.70 -34.15 -10.02
C LYS A 407 11.67 -33.89 -8.91
N PRO A 408 11.92 -34.37 -7.68
CA PRO A 408 11.07 -34.03 -6.54
C PRO A 408 11.26 -32.56 -6.14
N PHE A 409 10.33 -32.04 -5.32
CA PHE A 409 10.51 -30.75 -4.66
C PHE A 409 11.86 -30.69 -3.94
N LEU A 410 12.60 -29.61 -4.15
CA LEU A 410 13.83 -29.30 -3.42
C LEU A 410 13.89 -27.80 -3.21
N ASN A 411 14.22 -27.35 -2.00
CA ASN A 411 14.47 -25.94 -1.74
C ASN A 411 15.95 -25.69 -1.43
N TRP A 412 16.34 -24.41 -1.36
CA TRP A 412 17.73 -24.05 -1.15
C TRP A 412 18.28 -24.46 0.23
N THR A 413 17.43 -24.59 1.26
CA THR A 413 17.90 -25.03 2.59
C THR A 413 18.35 -26.49 2.59
N GLN A 414 17.98 -27.27 1.59
CA GLN A 414 18.32 -28.69 1.46
C GLN A 414 19.36 -28.98 0.37
N ASP A 415 19.63 -28.01 -0.52
CA ASP A 415 20.50 -28.20 -1.67
C ASP A 415 21.97 -28.47 -1.25
N PRO A 416 22.65 -29.49 -1.81
CA PRO A 416 24.06 -29.78 -1.51
C PRO A 416 25.03 -28.62 -1.78
N ARG A 417 24.68 -27.69 -2.66
CA ARG A 417 25.45 -26.48 -2.99
C ARG A 417 25.33 -25.40 -1.91
N ASN A 418 24.33 -25.47 -1.03
CA ASN A 418 24.20 -24.54 0.08
C ASN A 418 25.17 -24.94 1.22
N PRO A 419 26.18 -24.10 1.54
CA PRO A 419 27.12 -24.38 2.62
C PRO A 419 26.46 -24.33 4.02
N TYR A 420 25.29 -23.71 4.12
CA TYR A 420 24.49 -23.59 5.34
C TYR A 420 23.21 -24.44 5.28
N ARG A 421 23.21 -25.50 4.47
CA ARG A 421 22.05 -26.39 4.38
C ARG A 421 21.69 -26.97 5.75
N GLU A 422 20.40 -27.11 5.98
CA GLU A 422 19.85 -27.74 7.18
C GLU A 422 20.18 -29.24 7.15
N ALA A 423 20.54 -29.81 8.30
CA ALA A 423 20.74 -31.26 8.39
C ALA A 423 19.38 -31.95 8.23
N VAL A 424 19.30 -32.87 7.27
CA VAL A 424 18.08 -33.66 6.96
C VAL A 424 17.72 -34.58 8.12
#